data_AF-K9ART5-F1
#
_entry.id   AF-K9ART5-F1
#
_cell.length_a   1.000
_cell.length_b   1.000
_cell.length_c   1.000
_cell.angle_alpha   90.00
_cell.angle_beta   90.00
_cell.angle_gamma   90.00
#
_symmetry.space_group_name_H-M   'P 1'
#
loop_
_entity.id
_entity.type
_entity.pdbx_description
1 polymer ?
#
loop_
_entity_poly.entity_id
_entity_poly.type
_entity_poly.pdbx_seq_one_letter_code
_entity_poly.pdbx_strand_id
1 'polypeptide(L)'
;MISARYLDNRRLSKQVLELYQIIRTCLKALDLIEGKKGYLNHPIVQHVYHDGKPYIIDTFEMLKAMNIEHMRRGGMRSDAFKQDLSELERLIVHYDKENYFSREPLPPFYCYQDDRVYGEAVYEKYITLLHEKWCNDKISPRCNIKKVL
;
A
#
# COMPACT_ATOMS: atom_id res chain seq x y z
N MET A 1 0.90 11.70 1.87
CA MET A 1 1.03 11.30 0.45
C MET A 1 -0.18 11.75 -0.35
N ILE A 2 0.03 12.31 -1.55
CA ILE A 2 -1.02 12.89 -2.40
C ILE A 2 -2.04 11.82 -2.83
N SER A 3 -1.58 10.64 -3.24
CA SER A 3 -2.40 9.52 -3.76
C SER A 3 -3.55 9.09 -2.83
N ALA A 4 -3.32 9.03 -1.51
CA ALA A 4 -4.34 8.64 -0.54
C ALA A 4 -5.57 9.59 -0.54
N ARG A 5 -5.36 10.87 -0.85
CA ARG A 5 -6.46 11.85 -0.91
C ARG A 5 -7.38 11.64 -2.12
N TYR A 6 -6.87 11.06 -3.21
CA TYR A 6 -7.62 10.89 -4.48
C TYR A 6 -8.33 9.54 -4.60
N LEU A 7 -8.05 8.59 -3.72
CA LEU A 7 -8.73 7.28 -3.73
C LEU A 7 -10.10 7.36 -3.06
N ASP A 8 -11.12 6.72 -3.62
CA ASP A 8 -12.38 6.51 -2.89
C ASP A 8 -12.15 5.60 -1.66
N ASN A 9 -13.07 5.60 -0.70
CA ASN A 9 -12.86 4.88 0.55
C ASN A 9 -12.81 3.35 0.41
N ARG A 10 -13.50 2.78 -0.59
CA ARG A 10 -13.43 1.35 -0.88
C ARG A 10 -12.04 1.01 -1.42
N ARG A 11 -11.50 1.84 -2.32
CA ARG A 11 -10.14 1.70 -2.84
C ARG A 11 -9.10 1.89 -1.74
N LEU A 12 -9.25 2.88 -0.87
CA LEU A 12 -8.39 3.04 0.32
C LEU A 12 -8.41 1.79 1.19
N SER A 13 -9.59 1.22 1.45
CA SER A 13 -9.71 0.00 2.24
C SER A 13 -8.94 -1.16 1.62
N LYS A 14 -9.08 -1.34 0.29
CA LYS A 14 -8.41 -2.37 -0.50
C LYS A 14 -6.90 -2.16 -0.58
N GLN A 15 -6.44 -0.94 -0.84
CA GLN A 15 -5.02 -0.61 -0.96
C GLN A 15 -4.27 -0.90 0.34
N VAL A 16 -4.86 -0.62 1.50
CA VAL A 16 -4.25 -0.96 2.80
C VAL A 16 -4.07 -2.48 2.95
N LEU A 17 -5.05 -3.28 2.53
CA LEU A 17 -4.94 -4.75 2.57
C LEU A 17 -3.90 -5.27 1.59
N GLU A 18 -3.85 -4.70 0.37
CA GLU A 18 -2.85 -5.05 -0.64
C GLU A 18 -1.43 -4.74 -0.15
N LEU A 19 -1.20 -3.55 0.41
CA LEU A 19 0.09 -3.17 0.97
C LEU A 19 0.50 -4.04 2.15
N TYR A 20 -0.43 -4.36 3.05
CA TYR A 20 -0.18 -5.31 4.13
C TYR A 20 0.29 -6.66 3.60
N GLN A 21 -0.37 -7.19 2.56
CA GLN A 21 -0.01 -8.45 1.93
C GLN A 21 1.35 -8.38 1.23
N ILE A 22 1.63 -7.30 0.48
CA ILE A 22 2.91 -7.09 -0.22
C ILE A 22 4.06 -7.08 0.78
N ILE A 23 3.94 -6.32 1.87
CA ILE A 23 4.96 -6.25 2.94
C ILE A 23 5.19 -7.65 3.51
N ARG A 24 4.12 -8.37 3.87
CA ARG A 24 4.26 -9.73 4.42
C ARG A 24 4.88 -10.71 3.44
N THR A 25 4.59 -10.61 2.15
CA THR A 25 5.23 -11.45 1.13
C THR A 25 6.74 -11.19 1.05
N CYS A 26 7.16 -9.93 1.14
CA CYS A 26 8.58 -9.57 1.20
C CYS A 26 9.26 -10.12 2.46
N LEU A 27 8.62 -9.99 3.63
CA LEU A 27 9.15 -10.55 4.89
C LEU A 27 9.30 -12.09 4.82
N LYS A 28 8.33 -12.79 4.22
CA LYS A 28 8.43 -14.24 3.98
C LYS A 28 9.53 -14.59 2.99
N ALA A 29 9.70 -13.79 1.94
CA ALA A 29 10.73 -14.02 0.94
C ALA A 29 12.14 -13.93 1.54
N LEU A 30 12.33 -13.04 2.52
CA LEU A 30 13.53 -12.92 3.35
C LEU A 30 13.63 -13.96 4.48
N ASP A 31 12.69 -14.89 4.59
CA ASP A 31 12.62 -15.89 5.67
C ASP A 31 12.55 -15.28 7.10
N LEU A 32 12.07 -14.03 7.22
CA LEU A 32 11.91 -13.33 8.50
C LEU A 32 10.61 -13.74 9.22
N ILE A 33 9.62 -14.23 8.47
CA ILE A 33 8.38 -14.79 9.03
C ILE A 33 7.98 -16.04 8.27
N GLU A 34 7.26 -16.94 8.93
CA GLU A 34 6.74 -18.15 8.30
C GLU A 34 5.64 -17.86 7.26
N GLY A 35 5.60 -18.68 6.21
CA GLY A 35 4.51 -18.75 5.27
C GLY A 35 4.94 -18.96 3.82
N LYS A 36 3.95 -19.16 2.94
CA LYS A 36 4.21 -19.35 1.51
C LYS A 36 4.78 -18.08 0.88
N LYS A 37 5.87 -18.23 0.12
CA LYS A 37 6.50 -17.18 -0.72
C LYS A 37 5.75 -16.90 -2.04
N GLY A 38 4.54 -17.45 -2.19
CA GLY A 38 3.69 -17.19 -3.35
C GLY A 38 3.43 -15.69 -3.49
N TYR A 39 3.26 -15.20 -4.73
CA TYR A 39 3.18 -13.78 -5.11
C TYR A 39 4.50 -13.01 -5.25
N LEU A 40 5.67 -13.59 -4.97
CA LEU A 40 6.95 -12.90 -5.21
C LEU A 40 7.15 -12.49 -6.67
N ASN A 41 6.59 -13.24 -7.63
CA ASN A 41 6.66 -12.93 -9.07
C ASN A 41 5.72 -11.80 -9.51
N HIS A 42 4.88 -11.27 -8.63
CA HIS A 42 3.96 -10.20 -9.00
C HIS A 42 4.75 -8.89 -9.17
N PRO A 43 4.57 -8.10 -10.25
CA PRO A 43 5.39 -6.93 -10.54
C PRO A 43 5.52 -5.93 -9.39
N ILE A 44 4.41 -5.59 -8.72
CA ILE A 44 4.46 -4.69 -7.55
C ILE A 44 5.23 -5.28 -6.36
N VAL A 45 5.20 -6.61 -6.18
CA VAL A 45 5.93 -7.27 -5.09
C VAL A 45 7.42 -7.28 -5.42
N GLN A 46 7.80 -7.58 -6.66
CA GLN A 46 9.21 -7.49 -7.10
C GLN A 46 9.74 -6.06 -6.95
N HIS A 47 8.94 -5.07 -7.34
CA HIS A 47 9.27 -3.65 -7.20
C HIS A 47 9.54 -3.28 -5.74
N VAL A 48 8.69 -3.71 -4.81
CA VAL A 48 8.90 -3.49 -3.37
C VAL A 48 10.04 -4.34 -2.82
N TYR A 49 10.22 -5.57 -3.32
CA TYR A 49 11.20 -6.53 -2.82
C TYR A 49 12.64 -6.12 -3.14
N HIS A 50 12.85 -5.43 -4.27
CA HIS A 50 14.12 -4.81 -4.65
C HIS A 50 15.32 -5.74 -4.46
N ASP A 51 15.29 -6.87 -5.18
CA ASP A 51 16.39 -7.84 -5.25
C ASP A 51 16.96 -8.27 -3.88
N GLY A 52 16.09 -8.40 -2.88
CA GLY A 52 16.47 -8.84 -1.53
C GLY A 52 16.74 -7.71 -0.54
N LYS A 53 16.61 -6.44 -0.95
CA LYS A 53 16.71 -5.26 -0.07
C LYS A 53 15.44 -4.42 -0.14
N PRO A 54 14.33 -4.91 0.42
CA PRO A 54 13.01 -4.36 0.15
C PRO A 54 12.79 -2.95 0.74
N TYR A 55 11.98 -2.15 0.06
CA TYR A 55 11.54 -0.80 0.46
C TYR A 55 10.43 -0.85 1.53
N ILE A 56 10.57 -1.69 2.56
CA ILE A 56 9.52 -1.95 3.56
C ILE A 56 9.16 -0.70 4.35
N ILE A 57 10.15 0.11 4.73
CA ILE A 57 9.93 1.31 5.56
C ILE A 57 8.98 2.27 4.87
N ASP A 58 9.32 2.68 3.64
CA ASP A 58 8.49 3.62 2.89
C ASP A 58 7.13 3.02 2.47
N THR A 59 7.11 1.72 2.13
CA THR A 59 5.86 1.00 1.83
C THR A 59 4.92 0.95 3.05
N PHE A 60 5.47 0.83 4.26
CA PHE A 60 4.70 0.83 5.49
C PHE A 60 4.19 2.23 5.87
N GLU A 61 4.99 3.28 5.65
CA GLU A 61 4.51 4.66 5.78
C GLU A 61 3.35 4.95 4.81
N MET A 62 3.42 4.42 3.58
CA MET A 62 2.33 4.49 2.63
C MET A 62 1.06 3.81 3.15
N LEU A 63 1.19 2.59 3.68
CA LEU A 63 0.09 1.86 4.29
C LEU A 63 -0.55 2.66 5.42
N LYS A 64 0.25 3.21 6.35
CA LYS A 64 -0.24 4.02 7.46
C LYS A 64 -1.00 5.24 6.97
N ALA A 65 -0.46 5.97 6.00
CA ALA A 65 -1.12 7.15 5.43
C ALA A 65 -2.48 6.81 4.80
N MET A 66 -2.57 5.71 4.05
CA MET A 66 -3.83 5.26 3.46
C MET A 66 -4.83 4.77 4.52
N ASN A 67 -4.36 4.11 5.57
CA ASN A 67 -5.23 3.64 6.65
C ASN A 67 -5.77 4.79 7.50
N ILE A 68 -4.94 5.79 7.82
CA ILE A 68 -5.35 7.01 8.52
C ILE A 68 -6.43 7.73 7.71
N GLU A 69 -6.22 7.91 6.40
CA GLU A 69 -7.20 8.59 5.54
C GLU A 69 -8.50 7.78 5.41
N HIS A 70 -8.42 6.45 5.33
CA HIS A 70 -9.59 5.57 5.33
C HIS A 70 -10.43 5.75 6.60
N MET A 71 -9.78 5.69 7.77
CA MET A 71 -10.44 5.84 9.06
C MET A 71 -11.03 7.24 9.23
N ARG A 72 -10.29 8.28 8.84
CA ARG A 72 -10.75 9.69 8.89
C ARG A 72 -12.05 9.89 8.11
N ARG A 73 -12.25 9.16 7.02
CA ARG A 73 -13.45 9.21 6.17
C ARG A 73 -14.58 8.28 6.65
N GLY A 74 -14.50 7.76 7.87
CA GLY A 74 -15.50 6.86 8.45
C GLY A 74 -15.35 5.40 8.02
N GLY A 75 -14.21 5.02 7.44
CA GLY A 75 -13.85 3.63 7.24
C GLY A 75 -13.69 2.92 8.59
N MET A 76 -14.03 1.63 8.64
CA MET A 76 -13.89 0.80 9.84
C MET A 76 -12.89 -0.32 9.59
N ARG A 77 -12.10 -0.65 10.61
CA ARG A 77 -11.26 -1.85 10.66
C ARG A 77 -11.76 -2.77 11.77
N SER A 78 -11.75 -4.07 11.52
CA SER A 78 -11.94 -5.06 12.56
C SER A 78 -10.81 -4.96 13.59
N ASP A 79 -11.09 -5.33 14.83
CA ASP A 79 -10.07 -5.30 15.89
C ASP A 79 -8.94 -6.28 15.61
N ALA A 80 -9.24 -7.44 14.99
CA ALA A 80 -8.25 -8.37 14.49
C ALA A 80 -7.28 -7.69 13.50
N PHE A 81 -7.77 -6.93 12.52
CA PHE A 81 -6.88 -6.28 11.57
C PHE A 81 -6.07 -5.13 12.19
N LYS A 82 -6.61 -4.46 13.22
CA LYS A 82 -5.82 -3.48 13.99
C LYS A 82 -4.67 -4.16 14.74
N GLN A 83 -4.91 -5.34 15.30
CA GLN A 83 -3.87 -6.14 15.95
C GLN A 83 -2.82 -6.59 14.93
N ASP A 84 -3.24 -7.07 13.76
CA ASP A 84 -2.34 -7.45 12.66
C ASP A 84 -1.41 -6.30 12.24
N LEU A 85 -1.93 -5.06 12.18
CA LEU A 85 -1.12 -3.88 11.84
C LEU A 85 -0.11 -3.54 12.94
N SER A 86 -0.52 -3.63 14.21
CA SER A 86 0.38 -3.42 15.35
C SER A 86 1.48 -4.49 15.43
N GLU A 87 1.17 -5.74 15.10
CA GLU A 87 2.16 -6.81 14.98
C GLU A 87 3.13 -6.57 13.84
N LEU A 88 2.61 -6.17 12.68
CA LEU A 88 3.43 -5.84 11.53
C LEU A 88 4.41 -4.71 11.84
N GLU A 89 3.95 -3.64 12.52
CA GLU A 89 4.81 -2.54 12.94
C GLU A 89 5.95 -3.01 13.83
N ARG A 90 5.67 -3.87 14.81
CA ARG A 90 6.70 -4.45 15.70
C ARG A 90 7.75 -5.23 14.93
N LEU A 91 7.33 -6.07 13.98
CA LEU A 91 8.25 -6.84 13.14
C LEU A 91 9.13 -5.93 12.29
N ILE A 92 8.55 -4.90 11.67
CA ILE A 92 9.30 -3.93 10.88
C ILE A 92 10.34 -3.22 11.75
N VAL A 93 9.95 -2.69 12.90
CA VAL A 93 10.88 -2.00 13.82
C VAL A 93 12.00 -2.92 14.30
N HIS A 94 11.71 -4.20 14.52
CA HIS A 94 12.70 -5.18 14.92
C HIS A 94 13.74 -5.43 13.80
N TYR A 95 13.30 -5.82 12.61
CA TYR A 95 14.20 -6.17 11.51
C TYR A 95 14.85 -4.96 10.83
N ASP A 96 14.27 -3.77 10.98
CA ASP A 96 14.90 -2.52 10.53
C ASP A 96 16.20 -2.22 11.28
N LYS A 97 16.27 -2.58 12.58
CA LYS A 97 17.51 -2.48 13.38
C LYS A 97 18.58 -3.46 12.92
N GLU A 98 18.17 -4.56 12.31
CA GLU A 98 19.05 -5.58 11.73
C GLU A 98 19.44 -5.28 10.28
N ASN A 99 19.02 -4.12 9.74
CA ASN A 99 19.41 -3.59 8.44
C ASN A 99 18.97 -4.46 7.22
N TYR A 100 17.84 -5.17 7.34
CA TYR A 100 17.25 -5.94 6.23
C TYR A 100 16.61 -5.08 5.14
N PHE A 101 16.27 -3.82 5.44
CA PHE A 101 15.42 -2.99 4.57
C PHE A 101 16.20 -1.85 3.91
N SER A 102 15.75 -1.45 2.73
CA SER A 102 16.24 -0.21 2.11
C SER A 102 15.78 1.02 2.90
N ARG A 103 16.66 2.01 3.01
CA ARG A 103 16.37 3.35 3.53
C ARG A 103 15.98 4.34 2.43
N GLU A 104 16.15 3.94 1.18
CA GLU A 104 15.74 4.74 0.03
C GLU A 104 14.21 4.74 -0.09
N PRO A 105 13.61 5.83 -0.60
CA PRO A 105 12.17 5.87 -0.85
C PRO A 105 11.79 4.83 -1.92
N LEU A 106 10.57 4.30 -1.81
CA LEU A 106 10.00 3.42 -2.83
C LEU A 106 9.88 4.23 -4.14
N PRO A 107 10.53 3.81 -5.23
CA PRO A 107 10.44 4.56 -6.48
C PRO A 107 8.99 4.57 -6.99
N PRO A 108 8.50 5.69 -7.57
CA PRO A 108 7.20 5.73 -8.20
C PRO A 108 7.09 4.65 -9.27
N PHE A 109 6.02 3.85 -9.20
CA PHE A 109 5.79 2.75 -10.12
C PHE A 109 4.37 2.78 -10.67
N TYR A 110 4.25 2.80 -12.00
CA TYR A 110 3.00 2.62 -12.71
C TYR A 110 3.13 1.43 -13.65
N CYS A 111 2.18 0.50 -13.56
CA CYS A 111 2.05 -0.62 -14.48
C CYS A 111 0.58 -0.81 -14.84
N TYR A 112 0.23 -0.69 -16.11
CA TYR A 112 -1.12 -0.95 -16.62
C TYR A 112 -1.04 -1.62 -17.99
N GLN A 113 -1.55 -2.85 -18.10
CA GLN A 113 -1.33 -3.70 -19.27
C GLN A 113 0.18 -3.83 -19.55
N ASP A 114 0.63 -3.41 -20.73
CA ASP A 114 2.03 -3.47 -21.15
C ASP A 114 2.82 -2.19 -20.82
N ASP A 115 2.14 -1.11 -20.41
CA ASP A 115 2.79 0.16 -20.07
C ASP A 115 3.44 0.09 -18.68
N ARG A 116 4.74 0.36 -18.65
CA ARG A 116 5.54 0.54 -17.42
C ARG A 116 6.15 1.94 -17.42
N VAL A 117 5.78 2.76 -16.44
CA VAL A 117 6.29 4.12 -16.28
C VAL A 117 6.93 4.26 -14.90
N TYR A 118 8.02 5.02 -14.84
CA TYR A 118 8.84 5.25 -13.65
C TYR A 118 9.09 6.76 -13.44
N GLY A 119 9.46 7.16 -12.22
CA GLY A 119 9.78 8.56 -11.89
C GLY A 119 8.57 9.48 -11.83
N GLU A 120 8.78 10.80 -11.92
CA GLU A 120 7.72 11.81 -11.69
C GLU A 120 6.51 11.67 -12.63
N ALA A 121 6.71 11.20 -13.86
CA ALA A 121 5.64 10.96 -14.84
C ALA A 121 4.60 9.94 -14.36
N VAL A 122 4.94 9.11 -13.37
CA VAL A 122 4.02 8.17 -12.72
C VAL A 122 2.90 8.89 -11.99
N TYR A 123 3.18 10.02 -11.34
CA TYR A 123 2.19 10.73 -10.55
C TYR A 123 1.07 11.30 -11.42
N GLU A 124 1.42 11.85 -12.58
CA GLU A 124 0.45 12.35 -13.55
C GLU A 124 -0.45 11.23 -14.08
N LYS A 125 0.15 10.08 -14.44
CA LYS A 125 -0.60 8.89 -14.87
C LYS A 125 -1.54 8.38 -13.79
N TYR A 126 -1.11 8.36 -12.53
CA TYR A 126 -1.97 7.99 -11.41
C TYR A 126 -3.15 8.94 -11.23
N ILE A 127 -2.91 10.26 -11.27
CA ILE A 127 -3.97 11.25 -11.11
C ILE A 127 -5.01 11.09 -12.21
N THR A 128 -4.58 11.00 -13.47
CA THR A 128 -5.47 10.80 -14.62
C THR A 128 -6.29 9.52 -14.49
N LEU A 129 -5.64 8.38 -14.21
CA LEU A 129 -6.33 7.10 -14.10
C LEU A 129 -7.33 7.08 -12.93
N LEU A 130 -6.97 7.69 -11.79
CA LEU A 130 -7.88 7.80 -10.65
C LEU A 130 -9.08 8.69 -10.95
N HIS A 131 -8.85 9.82 -11.62
CA HIS A 131 -9.89 10.74 -12.06
C HIS A 131 -10.84 10.06 -13.06
N GLU A 132 -10.31 9.42 -14.11
CA GLU A 132 -11.11 8.68 -15.10
C GLU A 132 -11.95 7.57 -14.44
N LYS A 133 -11.33 6.79 -13.55
CA LYS A 133 -12.05 5.76 -12.80
C LYS A 133 -13.10 6.34 -11.85
N TRP A 134 -12.94 7.56 -11.36
CA TRP A 134 -13.94 8.23 -10.52
C TRP A 134 -15.12 8.68 -11.38
N CYS A 135 -14.85 9.37 -12.49
CA CYS A 135 -15.89 9.84 -13.43
C CYS A 135 -16.75 8.68 -13.97
N ASN A 136 -16.15 7.49 -14.11
CA ASN A 136 -16.83 6.29 -14.62
C ASN A 136 -17.32 5.33 -13.51
N ASP A 137 -17.16 5.65 -12.22
CA ASP A 137 -17.58 4.76 -11.14
C ASP A 137 -19.11 4.75 -11.01
N LYS A 138 -19.73 3.59 -11.24
CA LYS A 138 -21.19 3.40 -11.10
C LYS A 138 -21.59 2.97 -9.69
N ILE A 139 -20.63 2.83 -8.78
CA ILE A 139 -20.86 2.26 -7.45
C ILE A 139 -20.79 3.37 -6.41
N SER A 140 -21.88 3.55 -5.67
CA SER A 140 -21.98 4.55 -4.61
C SER A 140 -20.86 4.39 -3.56
N PRO A 141 -20.23 5.48 -3.09
CA PRO A 141 -19.26 5.43 -2.00
C PRO A 141 -19.88 4.76 -0.77
N ARG A 142 -19.26 3.69 -0.26
CA ARG A 142 -19.77 2.91 0.89
C ARG A 142 -19.54 3.60 2.25
N CYS A 143 -19.67 4.92 2.31
CA CYS A 143 -19.25 5.67 3.48
C CYS A 143 -20.29 6.67 3.93
N ASN A 144 -20.56 6.63 5.23
CA ASN A 144 -21.27 7.67 5.96
C ASN A 144 -20.37 8.90 6.10
N ILE A 145 -20.01 9.53 4.99
CA ILE A 145 -19.38 10.85 5.03
C ILE A 145 -20.44 11.79 5.59
N LYS A 146 -20.37 12.08 6.89
CA LYS A 146 -21.09 13.22 7.44
C LYS A 146 -20.48 14.44 6.78
N LYS A 147 -21.23 15.09 5.88
CA LYS A 147 -20.90 16.44 5.41
C LYS A 147 -20.81 17.31 6.65
N VAL A 148 -19.61 17.72 7.01
CA VAL A 148 -19.45 18.89 7.86
C VAL A 148 -19.78 20.06 6.95
N LEU A 149 -20.97 20.63 7.15
CA LEU A 149 -21.35 21.93 6.62
C LEU A 149 -20.55 23.02 7.34
#